data_AF-A0A2J6WMK8-F1
#
_entry.id   AF-A0A2J6WMK8-F1
#
_cell.length_a   1.000
_cell.length_b   1.000
_cell.length_c   1.000
_cell.angle_alpha   90.00
_cell.angle_beta   90.00
_cell.angle_gamma   90.00
#
_symmetry.space_group_name_H-M   'P 1'
#
loop_
_entity.id
_entity.type
_entity.pdbx_description
1 polymer ?
#
loop_
_entity_poly.entity_id
_entity_poly.type
_entity_poly.pdbx_seq_one_letter_code
_entity_poly.pdbx_strand_id
1 'polypeptide(L)' 'MAEYKEELDDLSKFEREDTKHNLPAGWLILFISLIVFGIYYVYSFTPSFTGWSQEKALQESMKK' A
#
# COMPACT_ATOMS: atom_id res chain seq x y z
N MET A 1 -23.72 4.51 33.53
CA MET A 1 -22.34 3.98 33.42
C MET A 1 -22.27 2.65 32.67
N ALA A 2 -23.22 1.73 32.83
CA ALA A 2 -23.27 0.49 32.02
C ALA A 2 -23.70 0.75 30.55
N GLU A 3 -24.72 1.58 30.35
CA GLU A 3 -25.30 1.88 29.02
C GLU A 3 -24.32 2.54 28.03
N TYR A 4 -23.42 3.40 28.51
CA TYR A 4 -22.39 4.06 27.68
C TYR A 4 -21.30 3.11 27.16
N LYS A 5 -21.10 1.97 27.83
CA LYS A 5 -20.17 0.93 27.36
C LYS A 5 -20.81 0.08 26.27
N GLU A 6 -22.10 -0.20 26.39
CA GLU A 6 -22.86 -1.02 25.44
C GLU A 6 -22.97 -0.33 24.07
N GLU A 7 -23.17 1.00 24.03
CA GLU A 7 -23.16 1.76 22.77
C GLU A 7 -21.77 1.85 22.10
N LEU A 8 -20.69 1.73 22.86
CA LEU A 8 -19.31 1.76 22.34
C LEU A 8 -18.85 0.37 21.86
N ASP A 9 -19.39 -0.71 22.44
CA ASP A 9 -19.10 -2.09 22.04
C ASP A 9 -19.87 -2.51 20.77
N ASP A 10 -20.94 -1.81 20.38
CA ASP A 10 -21.66 -2.04 19.13
C ASP A 10 -20.95 -1.41 17.92
N LEU A 11 -19.82 -2.01 17.53
CA LEU A 11 -19.05 -1.63 16.34
C LEU A 11 -19.83 -1.85 15.03
N SER A 12 -20.92 -2.62 15.04
CA SER A 12 -21.74 -2.89 13.86
C SER A 12 -22.44 -1.64 13.33
N LYS A 13 -22.68 -0.66 14.22
CA LYS A 13 -23.31 0.64 13.89
C LYS A 13 -22.45 1.50 12.95
N PHE A 14 -21.15 1.22 12.86
CA PHE A 14 -20.21 1.90 11.96
C PHE A 14 -20.00 1.16 10.62
N GLU A 15 -20.52 -0.07 10.49
CA GLU A 15 -20.44 -0.82 9.24
C GLU A 15 -21.53 -0.38 8.27
N ARG A 16 -21.14 -0.10 7.02
CA ARG A 16 -22.07 0.13 5.92
C ARG A 16 -22.44 -1.21 5.27
N GLU A 17 -23.64 -1.71 5.58
CA GLU A 17 -24.21 -2.95 5.05
C GLU A 17 -24.08 -3.07 3.51
N ASP A 18 -24.21 -1.96 2.77
CA ASP A 18 -24.09 -1.92 1.30
C ASP A 18 -22.67 -2.19 0.76
N THR A 19 -21.66 -2.11 1.62
CA THR A 19 -20.25 -2.32 1.28
C THR A 19 -19.63 -3.53 1.98
N LYS A 20 -20.40 -4.24 2.82
CA LYS A 20 -19.92 -5.35 3.66
C LYS A 20 -19.25 -6.48 2.89
N HIS A 21 -19.67 -6.73 1.65
CA HIS A 21 -19.14 -7.80 0.80
C HIS A 21 -18.31 -7.29 -0.39
N ASN A 22 -18.17 -5.98 -0.55
CA ASN A 22 -17.53 -5.37 -1.71
C ASN A 22 -16.25 -4.64 -1.30
N LEU A 23 -15.15 -4.92 -2.00
CA LEU A 23 -13.92 -4.19 -1.80
C LEU A 23 -14.10 -2.75 -2.31
N PRO A 24 -13.75 -1.70 -1.53
CA PRO A 24 -13.86 -0.35 -2.03
C PRO A 24 -12.96 -0.15 -3.24
N ALA A 25 -13.45 0.55 -4.28
CA ALA A 25 -12.73 0.70 -5.53
C ALA A 25 -11.31 1.30 -5.35
N GLY A 26 -11.15 2.23 -4.40
CA GLY A 26 -9.83 2.80 -4.07
C GLY A 26 -8.82 1.76 -3.59
N TRP A 27 -9.26 0.75 -2.82
CA TRP A 27 -8.40 -0.34 -2.37
C TRP A 27 -8.00 -1.25 -3.51
N LEU A 28 -8.90 -1.53 -4.44
CA LEU A 28 -8.59 -2.32 -5.63
C LEU A 28 -7.57 -1.59 -6.53
N ILE A 29 -7.74 -0.28 -6.73
CA ILE A 29 -6.79 0.54 -7.49
C ILE A 29 -5.43 0.52 -6.82
N LEU A 30 -5.38 0.78 -5.50
CA LEU A 30 -4.12 0.74 -4.73
C LEU A 30 -3.43 -0.62 -4.87
N PHE A 31 -4.19 -1.71 -4.73
CA PHE A 31 -3.66 -3.07 -4.86
C PHE A 31 -3.00 -3.31 -6.23
N ILE A 32 -3.68 -2.95 -7.32
CA ILE A 32 -3.16 -3.09 -8.67
C ILE A 32 -1.94 -2.17 -8.88
N SER A 33 -1.99 -0.93 -8.41
CA SER A 33 -0.87 0.00 -8.51
C SER A 33 0.37 -0.51 -7.78
N LEU A 34 0.22 -1.12 -6.60
CA LEU A 34 1.32 -1.71 -5.86
C LEU A 34 1.94 -2.91 -6.61
N ILE A 35 1.13 -3.72 -7.28
CA ILE A 35 1.64 -4.82 -8.12
C ILE A 35 2.47 -4.28 -9.28
N VAL A 36 1.92 -3.31 -10.03
CA VAL A 36 2.61 -2.69 -11.16
C VAL A 36 3.89 -1.99 -10.70
N PHE A 37 3.83 -1.26 -9.59
CA PHE A 37 4.98 -0.61 -8.99
C PHE A 37 6.03 -1.61 -8.53
N GLY A 38 5.63 -2.72 -7.92
CA GLY A 38 6.53 -3.80 -7.49
C GLY A 38 7.27 -4.42 -8.68
N ILE A 39 6.58 -4.73 -9.77
CA ILE A 39 7.19 -5.24 -11.01
C ILE A 39 8.18 -4.21 -11.57
N TYR A 40 7.76 -2.95 -11.67
CA TYR A 40 8.62 -1.86 -12.14
C TYR A 40 9.87 -1.71 -11.26
N TYR A 41 9.72 -1.77 -9.94
CA TYR A 41 10.80 -1.63 -8.99
C TYR A 41 11.80 -2.77 -9.12
N VAL A 42 11.32 -4.02 -9.14
CA VAL A 42 12.18 -5.20 -9.33
C VAL A 42 12.93 -5.09 -10.65
N TYR A 43 12.27 -4.75 -11.74
CA TYR A 43 12.94 -4.56 -13.03
C TYR A 43 14.01 -3.47 -12.97
N SER A 44 13.67 -2.31 -12.40
CA SER A 44 14.52 -1.11 -12.41
C SER A 44 15.73 -1.22 -11.49
N PHE A 45 15.57 -1.85 -10.33
CA PHE A 45 16.55 -1.83 -9.23
C PHE A 45 17.21 -3.19 -8.97
N THR A 46 16.96 -4.20 -9.80
CA THR A 46 17.74 -5.43 -9.79
C THR A 46 18.99 -5.27 -10.66
N PRO A 47 20.21 -5.46 -10.12
CA PRO A 47 21.46 -5.26 -10.86
C PRO A 47 21.55 -6.05 -12.17
N SER A 48 20.99 -7.27 -12.18
CA SER A 48 21.01 -8.15 -13.35
C SER A 48 20.15 -7.65 -14.53
N PHE A 49 19.18 -6.76 -14.31
CA PHE A 49 18.29 -6.28 -15.38
C PHE A 49 18.76 -4.95 -15.96
N THR A 50 19.12 -3.98 -15.12
CA THR A 50 19.43 -2.60 -15.56
C THR A 50 20.87 -2.17 -15.28
N GLY A 51 21.68 -3.01 -14.62
CA GLY A 51 23.01 -2.64 -14.17
C GLY A 51 23.02 -1.63 -13.01
N TRP A 52 21.86 -1.38 -12.39
CA TRP A 52 21.72 -0.53 -11.22
C TRP A 52 22.49 -1.12 -10.02
N SER A 53 23.09 -0.25 -9.21
CA SER A 53 23.73 -0.63 -7.95
C SER A 53 23.75 0.55 -6.99
N GLN A 54 23.74 0.27 -5.69
CA GLN A 54 23.78 1.29 -4.65
C GLN A 54 25.06 2.13 -4.70
N GLU A 55 26.21 1.52 -5.00
CA GLU A 55 27.49 2.23 -5.09
C GLU A 55 27.48 3.28 -6.22
N LYS A 56 27.04 2.91 -7.42
CA LYS A 56 26.92 3.86 -8.54
C LYS A 56 25.98 5.01 -8.20
N ALA A 57 24.83 4.72 -7.60
CA ALA A 57 23.87 5.74 -7.20
C ALA A 57 24.45 6.71 -6.16
N LEU A 58 25.22 6.20 -5.19
CA LEU A 58 25.92 7.03 -4.20
C LEU A 58 26.97 7.92 -4.87
N GLN A 59 27.82 7.35 -5.73
CA GLN A 59 28.85 8.10 -6.45
C GLN A 59 28.25 9.21 -7.32
N GLU A 60 27.12 8.94 -8.00
CA GLU A 60 26.40 9.97 -8.78
C GLU A 60 25.83 11.08 -7.89
N SER A 61 25.29 10.74 -6.71
CA SER A 61 24.77 11.74 -5.77
C SER A 61 25.87 12.64 -5.19
N MET A 62 27.09 12.12 -5.02
CA MET A 62 28.25 12.88 -4.52
C MET A 62 28.89 13.78 -5.59
N LYS A 63 28.56 13.56 -6.86
CA LYS A 63 29.03 14.37 -8.00
C LYS A 63 28.08 15.51 -8.36
N LYS A 64 26.88 15.54 -7.77
CA LYS A 64 25.92 16.65 -7.89
C LYS A 64 26.22 17.71 -6.85
#